data_AF-H2JHN1-F1
#
_entry.id   AF-H2JHN1-F1
#
_cell.length_a   1.000
_cell.length_b   1.000
_cell.length_c   1.000
_cell.angle_alpha   90.00
_cell.angle_beta   90.00
_cell.angle_gamma   90.00
#
_symmetry.space_group_name_H-M   'P 1'
#
loop_
_entity.id
_entity.type
_entity.pdbx_description
1 polymer ?
#
loop_
_entity_poly.entity_id
_entity_poly.type
_entity_poly.pdbx_seq_one_letter_code
_entity_poly.pdbx_strand_id
1 'polypeptide(L)'
;MDTPIYSDDQFIDKDDALQKYIIKLLSESTIKDINSRLTFVNHGIYIFSQYREKRYIINGFAEDLFWTMTSRLYVLLHDCGTRVIKCILQVIHNDGKQILKPFLVTSDTDIVLFDRANKFIDDIKILRNSEQHCMKLDSIVDEANERKCKIILKKICGNEIPKTQNEWGKCIHWILDNCNNMYVLLNERLLFAEKNATESQKQYLLGGYYSCLEEYYEGNQVMFNVICEIFRTRHKPFNKIYIQAIVSRDTHQIINKFMELIKSSPLRVDPYKVVLQAADFYIKI
;
A
#
# COMPACT_ATOMS: atom_id res chain seq x y z
N MET A 1 0.69 -35.05 1.42
CA MET A 1 0.64 -33.59 1.53
C MET A 1 0.09 -33.29 2.90
N ASP A 2 0.86 -32.56 3.70
CA ASP A 2 0.38 -32.10 5.00
C ASP A 2 -0.76 -31.10 4.80
N THR A 3 -1.62 -30.96 5.81
CA THR A 3 -2.76 -30.03 5.77
C THR A 3 -2.23 -28.61 5.56
N PRO A 4 -2.83 -27.80 4.65
CA PRO A 4 -2.37 -26.43 4.43
C PRO A 4 -2.52 -25.61 5.73
N ILE A 5 -1.44 -24.92 6.11
CA ILE A 5 -1.40 -23.99 7.24
C ILE A 5 -1.47 -22.58 6.68
N TYR A 6 -2.38 -21.77 7.19
CA TYR A 6 -2.60 -20.40 6.74
C TYR A 6 -1.91 -19.39 7.65
N SER A 7 -1.52 -18.26 7.08
CA SER A 7 -0.80 -17.18 7.77
C SER A 7 -1.47 -16.61 9.02
N ASP A 8 -2.78 -16.81 9.19
CA ASP A 8 -3.58 -16.30 10.31
C ASP A 8 -4.00 -17.38 11.31
N ASP A 9 -3.50 -18.61 11.16
CA ASP A 9 -3.78 -19.68 12.11
C ASP A 9 -3.18 -19.34 13.48
N GLN A 10 -4.04 -19.18 14.49
CA GLN A 10 -3.63 -18.78 15.85
C GLN A 10 -2.80 -19.85 16.58
N PHE A 11 -2.73 -21.08 16.05
CA PHE A 11 -2.07 -22.22 16.68
C PHE A 11 -0.64 -22.49 16.15
N ILE A 12 -0.06 -21.56 15.39
CA ILE A 12 1.32 -21.66 14.86
C ILE A 12 2.39 -21.58 15.98
N ASP A 13 2.01 -21.22 17.21
CA ASP A 13 2.89 -21.11 18.40
C ASP A 13 3.70 -22.37 18.79
N LYS A 14 3.53 -23.50 18.09
CA LYS A 14 4.31 -24.73 18.32
C LYS A 14 5.29 -25.07 17.21
N ASP A 15 5.33 -24.29 16.14
CA ASP A 15 6.24 -24.51 15.01
C ASP A 15 6.98 -23.20 14.65
N ASP A 16 7.99 -22.87 15.45
CA ASP A 16 8.90 -21.73 15.26
C ASP A 16 9.46 -21.66 13.82
N ALA A 17 9.57 -22.82 13.15
CA ALA A 17 10.08 -22.90 11.79
C ALA A 17 9.14 -22.27 10.75
N LEU A 18 7.84 -22.17 11.04
CA LEU A 18 6.83 -21.59 10.14
C LEU A 18 6.46 -20.14 10.51
N GLN A 19 6.60 -19.74 11.78
CA GLN A 19 6.36 -18.35 12.20
C GLN A 19 7.17 -17.35 11.38
N LYS A 20 8.39 -17.73 10.96
CA LYS A 20 9.25 -16.89 10.14
C LYS A 20 8.63 -16.49 8.80
N TYR A 21 7.58 -17.16 8.31
CA TYR A 21 6.91 -16.83 7.05
C TYR A 21 5.68 -15.91 7.20
N ILE A 22 5.36 -15.49 8.42
CA ILE A 22 4.24 -14.59 8.71
C ILE A 22 4.68 -13.14 8.60
N ILE A 23 4.07 -12.37 7.69
CA ILE A 23 4.34 -10.93 7.56
C ILE A 23 3.40 -10.16 8.49
N LYS A 24 3.97 -9.57 9.54
CA LYS A 24 3.21 -8.76 10.51
C LYS A 24 2.37 -7.65 9.85
N LEU A 25 2.93 -6.96 8.85
CA LEU A 25 2.24 -5.90 8.12
C LEU A 25 1.00 -6.37 7.35
N LEU A 26 0.86 -7.66 7.04
CA LEU A 26 -0.33 -8.18 6.36
C LEU A 26 -1.48 -8.51 7.32
N SER A 27 -1.25 -8.47 8.64
CA SER A 27 -2.30 -8.74 9.63
C SER A 27 -3.27 -7.57 9.76
N GLU A 28 -4.58 -7.86 9.76
CA GLU A 28 -5.63 -6.86 9.96
C GLU A 28 -5.47 -6.12 11.30
N SER A 29 -5.07 -6.84 12.35
CA SER A 29 -4.82 -6.26 13.68
C SER A 29 -3.72 -5.18 13.65
N THR A 30 -2.61 -5.46 12.96
CA THR A 30 -1.48 -4.53 12.81
C THR A 30 -1.89 -3.33 11.97
N ILE A 31 -2.64 -3.54 10.89
CA ILE A 31 -3.09 -2.44 10.03
C ILE A 31 -4.13 -1.55 10.74
N LYS A 32 -5.03 -2.15 11.52
CA LYS A 32 -5.98 -1.40 12.34
C LYS A 32 -5.26 -0.56 13.38
N ASP A 33 -4.24 -1.10 14.03
CA ASP A 33 -3.38 -0.36 14.96
C ASP A 33 -2.71 0.83 14.25
N ILE A 34 -1.96 0.59 13.16
CA ILE A 34 -1.28 1.63 12.37
C ILE A 34 -2.25 2.73 11.93
N ASN A 35 -3.42 2.36 11.41
CA ASN A 35 -4.41 3.35 11.02
C ASN A 35 -4.91 4.10 12.27
N SER A 36 -5.23 3.42 13.38
CA SER A 36 -5.79 4.04 14.59
C SER A 36 -4.93 5.16 15.19
N ARG A 37 -3.62 5.10 14.98
CA ARG A 37 -2.58 5.93 15.61
C ARG A 37 -2.61 7.42 15.29
N LEU A 38 -2.79 7.82 14.03
CA LEU A 38 -2.75 9.24 13.64
C LEU A 38 -4.13 9.89 13.65
N THR A 39 -4.48 10.55 14.75
CA THR A 39 -5.68 11.41 14.87
C THR A 39 -5.28 12.85 15.15
N PHE A 40 -4.74 13.54 14.15
CA PHE A 40 -4.52 14.98 14.22
C PHE A 40 -5.84 15.65 13.92
N VAL A 41 -6.58 16.04 14.96
CA VAL A 41 -7.95 16.55 14.84
C VAL A 41 -8.92 15.43 14.41
N ASN A 42 -10.22 15.71 14.44
CA ASN A 42 -11.30 14.81 14.04
C ASN A 42 -11.05 14.07 12.70
N HIS A 43 -10.20 14.58 11.81
CA HIS A 43 -9.82 13.99 10.53
C HIS A 43 -8.63 13.01 10.68
N GLY A 44 -8.86 11.77 11.14
CA GLY A 44 -7.76 10.79 11.25
C GLY A 44 -7.13 10.39 9.91
N ILE A 45 -5.81 10.20 9.88
CA ILE A 45 -5.05 9.77 8.69
C ILE A 45 -5.14 8.24 8.56
N TYR A 46 -5.51 7.76 7.37
CA TYR A 46 -5.44 6.35 7.01
C TYR A 46 -4.26 6.13 6.08
N ILE A 47 -3.25 5.37 6.55
CA ILE A 47 -2.10 4.98 5.72
C ILE A 47 -2.54 3.86 4.78
N PHE A 48 -3.26 2.87 5.30
CA PHE A 48 -3.72 1.71 4.54
C PHE A 48 -5.25 1.68 4.51
N SER A 49 -5.84 2.51 3.65
CA SER A 49 -7.30 2.57 3.52
C SER A 49 -7.85 1.25 2.95
N GLN A 50 -8.98 0.79 3.50
CA GLN A 50 -9.72 -0.41 3.06
C GLN A 50 -9.01 -1.76 3.08
N TYR A 51 -7.80 -1.86 3.64
CA TYR A 51 -7.09 -3.11 3.63
C TYR A 51 -7.88 -4.19 4.39
N ARG A 52 -8.01 -5.36 3.76
CA ARG A 52 -8.57 -6.57 4.36
C ARG A 52 -7.56 -7.69 4.21
N GLU A 53 -7.29 -8.34 5.33
CA GLU A 53 -6.37 -9.46 5.35
C GLU A 53 -6.85 -10.58 4.43
N LYS A 54 -5.93 -11.10 3.62
CA LYS A 54 -6.16 -12.29 2.79
C LYS A 54 -5.09 -13.32 3.10
N ARG A 55 -5.53 -14.44 3.63
CA ARG A 55 -4.71 -15.59 4.00
C ARG A 55 -3.84 -16.08 2.83
N TYR A 56 -2.68 -16.62 3.17
CA TYR A 56 -1.80 -17.34 2.27
C TYR A 56 -1.24 -18.59 2.97
N ILE A 57 -0.91 -19.62 2.19
CA ILE A 57 -0.42 -20.91 2.70
C ILE A 57 1.07 -20.79 3.00
N ILE A 58 1.49 -21.13 4.21
CA ILE A 58 2.88 -20.94 4.69
C ILE A 58 3.74 -22.21 4.65
N ASN A 59 3.13 -23.38 4.48
CA ASN A 59 3.81 -24.68 4.35
C ASN A 59 3.81 -25.22 2.89
N GLY A 60 3.59 -24.34 1.92
CA GLY A 60 3.63 -24.67 0.48
C GLY A 60 5.04 -24.61 -0.12
N PHE A 61 5.13 -24.73 -1.44
CA PHE A 61 6.39 -24.49 -2.16
C PHE A 61 6.83 -23.03 -1.99
N ALA A 62 8.12 -22.80 -1.82
CA ALA A 62 8.66 -21.47 -1.56
C ALA A 62 8.38 -20.46 -2.70
N GLU A 63 8.30 -20.93 -3.94
CA GLU A 63 7.91 -20.10 -5.09
C GLU A 63 6.48 -19.58 -4.97
N ASP A 64 5.51 -20.48 -4.74
CA ASP A 64 4.10 -20.14 -4.59
C ASP A 64 3.89 -19.18 -3.41
N LEU A 65 4.59 -19.46 -2.30
CA LEU A 65 4.59 -18.60 -1.12
C LEU A 65 5.12 -17.19 -1.45
N PHE A 66 6.26 -17.08 -2.13
CA PHE A 66 6.85 -15.79 -2.52
C PHE A 66 5.90 -14.96 -3.39
N TRP A 67 5.30 -15.55 -4.42
CA TRP A 67 4.38 -14.84 -5.31
C TRP A 67 3.07 -14.47 -4.62
N THR A 68 2.57 -15.33 -3.72
CA THR A 68 1.39 -15.02 -2.92
C THR A 68 1.67 -13.87 -1.96
N MET A 69 2.80 -13.88 -1.25
CA MET A 69 3.25 -12.77 -0.39
C MET A 69 3.37 -11.47 -1.18
N THR A 70 4.02 -11.52 -2.34
CA THR A 70 4.14 -10.37 -3.26
C THR A 70 2.77 -9.83 -3.66
N SER A 71 1.83 -10.71 -4.00
CA SER A 71 0.46 -10.33 -4.36
C SER A 71 -0.29 -9.69 -3.20
N ARG A 72 -0.13 -10.19 -1.97
CA ARG A 72 -0.76 -9.59 -0.78
C ARG A 72 -0.16 -8.23 -0.44
N LEU A 73 1.16 -8.12 -0.52
CA LEU A 73 1.87 -6.87 -0.28
C LEU A 73 1.55 -5.81 -1.33
N TYR A 74 1.35 -6.20 -2.59
CA TYR A 74 0.89 -5.26 -3.61
C TYR A 74 -0.43 -4.60 -3.22
N VAL A 75 -1.40 -5.40 -2.79
CA VAL A 75 -2.70 -4.89 -2.34
C VAL A 75 -2.51 -3.94 -1.16
N LEU A 76 -1.71 -4.33 -0.16
CA LEU A 76 -1.44 -3.47 0.99
C LEU A 76 -0.76 -2.15 0.59
N LEU A 77 0.31 -2.21 -0.21
CA LEU A 77 1.21 -1.07 -0.43
C LEU A 77 0.74 -0.15 -1.57
N HIS A 78 0.08 -0.67 -2.60
CA HIS A 78 -0.32 0.09 -3.79
C HIS A 78 -1.82 0.32 -3.88
N ASP A 79 -2.63 -0.73 -3.67
CA ASP A 79 -4.08 -0.58 -3.74
C ASP A 79 -4.61 0.17 -2.51
N CYS A 80 -4.11 -0.16 -1.32
CA CYS A 80 -4.56 0.41 -0.03
C CYS A 80 -3.64 1.49 0.53
N GLY A 81 -2.32 1.34 0.38
CA GLY A 81 -1.29 2.20 0.96
C GLY A 81 -1.15 3.57 0.28
N THR A 82 -1.60 3.64 -0.98
CA THR A 82 -1.58 4.83 -1.85
C THR A 82 -0.20 5.53 -1.85
N ARG A 83 -0.14 6.82 -2.20
CA ARG A 83 1.08 7.64 -2.02
C ARG A 83 1.33 8.00 -0.55
N VAL A 84 0.34 7.80 0.31
CA VAL A 84 0.40 8.17 1.74
C VAL A 84 1.54 7.43 2.44
N ILE A 85 1.74 6.13 2.19
CA ILE A 85 2.86 5.40 2.81
C ILE A 85 4.22 6.04 2.48
N LYS A 86 4.44 6.46 1.22
CA LYS A 86 5.68 7.14 0.81
C LYS A 86 5.80 8.54 1.42
N CYS A 87 4.68 9.24 1.62
CA CYS A 87 4.65 10.51 2.34
C CYS A 87 5.12 10.35 3.80
N ILE A 88 4.73 9.26 4.47
CA ILE A 88 5.20 8.95 5.83
C ILE A 88 6.68 8.52 5.83
N LEU A 89 7.10 7.72 4.84
CA LEU A 89 8.45 7.19 4.71
C LEU A 89 9.41 8.14 3.95
N GLN A 90 9.08 9.42 3.83
CA GLN A 90 9.96 10.37 3.14
C GLN A 90 11.27 10.57 3.91
N VAL A 91 12.37 10.74 3.17
CA VAL A 91 13.67 11.16 3.73
C VAL A 91 13.63 12.66 3.96
N ILE A 92 13.95 13.09 5.18
CA ILE A 92 13.97 14.49 5.56
C ILE A 92 15.41 15.00 5.60
N HIS A 93 15.80 15.77 4.57
CA HIS A 93 17.12 16.41 4.54
C HIS A 93 17.18 17.69 5.38
N ASN A 94 18.39 18.05 5.83
CA ASN A 94 18.67 19.33 6.48
C ASN A 94 18.88 20.43 5.43
N ASP A 95 17.84 21.23 5.21
CA ASP A 95 17.75 22.31 4.22
C ASP A 95 17.30 23.66 4.82
N GLY A 96 17.34 23.80 6.15
CA GLY A 96 16.90 25.02 6.85
C GLY A 96 15.38 25.18 7.03
N LYS A 97 14.55 24.27 6.51
CA LYS A 97 13.06 24.33 6.63
C LYS A 97 12.48 23.33 7.65
N GLN A 98 13.30 22.84 8.57
CA GLN A 98 12.98 21.71 9.48
C GLN A 98 11.73 21.98 10.34
N ILE A 99 11.51 23.24 10.71
CA ILE A 99 10.38 23.64 11.58
C ILE A 99 9.00 23.35 10.96
N LEU A 100 8.92 23.26 9.63
CA LEU A 100 7.68 22.97 8.89
C LEU A 100 7.59 21.51 8.44
N LYS A 101 8.70 20.78 8.40
CA LYS A 101 8.71 19.41 7.88
C LYS A 101 8.00 18.47 8.84
N PRO A 102 7.26 17.47 8.31
CA PRO A 102 6.36 16.67 9.14
C PRO A 102 7.10 15.75 10.11
N PHE A 103 8.39 15.49 9.87
CA PHE A 103 9.24 14.65 10.70
C PHE A 103 10.63 15.26 10.89
N LEU A 104 11.38 14.70 11.85
CA LEU A 104 12.77 15.05 12.10
C LEU A 104 13.67 14.76 10.89
N VAL A 105 14.77 15.52 10.82
CA VAL A 105 15.88 15.24 9.90
C VAL A 105 16.30 13.79 10.04
N THR A 106 16.34 13.12 8.90
CA THR A 106 16.72 11.71 8.83
C THR A 106 18.24 11.63 8.92
N SER A 107 18.74 10.83 9.86
CA SER A 107 20.18 10.65 10.03
C SER A 107 20.79 9.97 8.81
N ASP A 108 22.07 10.20 8.52
CA ASP A 108 22.73 9.60 7.35
C ASP A 108 22.67 8.06 7.38
N THR A 109 22.71 7.45 8.57
CA THR A 109 22.55 6.00 8.74
C THR A 109 21.15 5.54 8.39
N ASP A 110 20.13 6.33 8.73
CA ASP A 110 18.73 5.97 8.49
C ASP A 110 18.28 6.26 7.05
N ILE A 111 18.92 7.19 6.33
CA ILE A 111 18.63 7.48 4.91
C ILE A 111 18.63 6.18 4.11
N VAL A 112 19.63 5.32 4.32
CA VAL A 112 19.74 4.03 3.62
C VAL A 112 18.55 3.11 3.92
N LEU A 113 18.03 3.13 5.15
CA LEU A 113 16.87 2.32 5.56
C LEU A 113 15.57 2.84 4.94
N PHE A 114 15.38 4.15 4.90
CA PHE A 114 14.22 4.79 4.24
C PHE A 114 14.25 4.62 2.72
N ASP A 115 15.40 4.79 2.09
CA ASP A 115 15.57 4.56 0.65
C ASP A 115 15.30 3.10 0.29
N ARG A 116 15.79 2.17 1.12
CA ARG A 116 15.49 0.74 0.98
C ARG A 116 14.00 0.45 1.09
N ALA A 117 13.29 1.05 2.05
CA ALA A 117 11.86 0.86 2.23
C ALA A 117 11.05 1.43 1.03
N ASN A 118 11.40 2.63 0.55
CA ASN A 118 10.75 3.22 -0.63
C ASN A 118 10.97 2.39 -1.89
N LYS A 119 12.21 1.90 -2.09
CA LYS A 119 12.52 1.02 -3.20
C LYS A 119 11.81 -0.33 -3.10
N PHE A 120 11.69 -0.90 -1.90
CA PHE A 120 10.94 -2.13 -1.68
C PHE A 120 9.48 -2.00 -2.13
N ILE A 121 8.82 -0.87 -1.82
CA ILE A 121 7.46 -0.59 -2.31
C ILE A 121 7.40 -0.65 -3.84
N ASP A 122 8.35 -0.02 -4.53
CA ASP A 122 8.41 -0.03 -6.00
C ASP A 122 8.74 -1.41 -6.57
N ASP A 123 9.65 -2.15 -5.94
CA ASP A 123 10.04 -3.50 -6.33
C ASP A 123 8.84 -4.47 -6.23
N ILE A 124 8.01 -4.37 -5.17
CA ILE A 124 6.77 -5.18 -5.04
C ILE A 124 5.81 -4.95 -6.21
N LYS A 125 5.67 -3.70 -6.69
CA LYS A 125 4.84 -3.40 -7.86
C LYS A 125 5.37 -4.02 -9.13
N ILE A 126 6.69 -3.96 -9.34
CA ILE A 126 7.34 -4.58 -10.51
C ILE A 126 7.16 -6.10 -10.47
N LEU A 127 7.40 -6.73 -9.31
CA LEU A 127 7.24 -8.16 -9.10
C LEU A 127 5.79 -8.60 -9.36
N ARG A 128 4.81 -7.92 -8.77
CA ARG A 128 3.38 -8.20 -9.00
C ARG A 128 3.00 -8.16 -10.47
N ASN A 129 3.35 -7.07 -11.15
CA ASN A 129 2.99 -6.89 -12.55
C ASN A 129 3.58 -8.01 -13.40
N SER A 130 4.85 -8.37 -13.16
CA SER A 130 5.53 -9.42 -13.90
C SER A 130 4.89 -10.80 -13.70
N GLU A 131 4.36 -11.10 -12.51
CA GLU A 131 3.62 -12.35 -12.24
C GLU A 131 2.28 -12.41 -13.01
N GLN A 132 1.54 -11.30 -13.14
CA GLN A 132 0.26 -11.29 -13.87
C GLN A 132 0.42 -11.37 -15.40
N HIS A 133 1.53 -10.87 -15.93
CA HIS A 133 1.76 -10.74 -17.38
C HIS A 133 2.30 -12.01 -18.05
N CYS A 134 2.36 -13.15 -17.36
CA CYS A 134 2.74 -14.44 -17.93
C CYS A 134 1.77 -14.99 -19.02
N MET A 135 0.74 -14.24 -19.45
CA MET A 135 -0.24 -14.70 -20.44
C MET A 135 0.02 -14.30 -21.90
N LYS A 136 1.06 -13.50 -22.22
CA LYS A 136 1.72 -13.36 -23.55
C LYS A 136 2.62 -12.13 -23.53
N LEU A 137 3.92 -12.31 -23.74
CA LEU A 137 4.94 -11.24 -23.80
C LEU A 137 4.91 -10.54 -25.18
N ASP A 138 3.75 -10.04 -25.59
CA ASP A 138 3.60 -9.50 -26.95
C ASP A 138 3.87 -7.98 -27.00
N SER A 139 4.18 -7.33 -25.86
CA SER A 139 4.42 -5.88 -25.79
C SER A 139 5.80 -5.50 -25.22
N ILE A 140 6.37 -4.41 -25.73
CA ILE A 140 7.64 -3.80 -25.26
C ILE A 140 7.59 -3.49 -23.75
N VAL A 141 6.39 -3.15 -23.24
CA VAL A 141 6.18 -2.83 -21.82
C VAL A 141 6.33 -4.08 -20.96
N ASP A 142 5.81 -5.23 -21.43
CA ASP A 142 5.89 -6.50 -20.70
C ASP A 142 7.32 -7.01 -20.63
N GLU A 143 8.06 -6.95 -21.74
CA GLU A 143 9.49 -7.29 -21.74
C GLU A 143 10.30 -6.41 -20.79
N ALA A 144 10.02 -5.10 -20.75
CA ALA A 144 10.70 -4.19 -19.85
C ALA A 144 10.41 -4.50 -18.38
N ASN A 145 9.17 -4.88 -18.04
CA ASN A 145 8.80 -5.30 -16.69
C ASN A 145 9.49 -6.61 -16.30
N GLU A 146 9.54 -7.60 -17.20
CA GLU A 146 10.23 -8.86 -16.97
C GLU A 146 11.74 -8.65 -16.74
N ARG A 147 12.38 -7.78 -17.53
CA ARG A 147 13.80 -7.41 -17.31
C ARG A 147 14.01 -6.78 -15.93
N LYS A 148 13.12 -5.88 -15.49
CA LYS A 148 13.19 -5.29 -14.15
C LYS A 148 13.00 -6.35 -13.05
N CYS A 149 12.06 -7.27 -13.23
CA CYS A 149 11.86 -8.40 -12.32
C CYS A 149 13.14 -9.24 -12.19
N LYS A 150 13.76 -9.64 -13.32
CA LYS A 150 15.03 -10.37 -13.33
C LYS A 150 16.16 -9.63 -12.62
N ILE A 151 16.23 -8.30 -12.78
CA ILE A 151 17.21 -7.46 -12.06
C ILE A 151 16.97 -7.49 -10.55
N ILE A 152 15.71 -7.45 -10.10
CA ILE A 152 15.36 -7.53 -8.68
C ILE A 152 15.74 -8.91 -8.13
N LEU A 153 15.29 -9.99 -8.76
CA LEU A 153 15.57 -11.36 -8.34
C LEU A 153 17.08 -11.64 -8.29
N LYS A 154 17.83 -11.19 -9.31
CA LYS A 154 19.30 -11.31 -9.35
C LYS A 154 19.98 -10.60 -8.19
N LYS A 155 19.48 -9.43 -7.77
CA LYS A 155 19.99 -8.71 -6.60
C LYS A 155 19.71 -9.45 -5.28
N ILE A 156 18.61 -10.19 -5.20
CA ILE A 156 18.18 -10.87 -3.97
C ILE A 156 18.86 -12.22 -3.81
N CYS A 157 18.80 -13.08 -4.83
CA CYS A 157 19.24 -14.48 -4.72
C CYS A 157 20.49 -14.80 -5.56
N GLY A 158 21.00 -13.84 -6.34
CA GLY A 158 22.15 -14.01 -7.24
C GLY A 158 21.81 -14.51 -8.65
N ASN A 159 20.56 -14.88 -8.90
CA ASN A 159 20.10 -15.46 -10.17
C ASN A 159 18.94 -14.68 -10.77
N GLU A 160 18.90 -14.61 -12.10
CA GLU A 160 17.85 -13.86 -12.82
C GLU A 160 16.45 -14.47 -12.62
N ILE A 161 16.39 -15.80 -12.47
CA ILE A 161 15.19 -16.54 -12.11
C ILE A 161 15.63 -17.58 -11.06
N PRO A 162 15.09 -17.54 -9.82
CA PRO A 162 15.33 -18.57 -8.81
C PRO A 162 14.85 -19.94 -9.32
N LYS A 163 15.60 -21.00 -9.03
CA LYS A 163 15.31 -22.38 -9.49
C LYS A 163 15.17 -23.39 -8.34
N THR A 164 15.67 -23.05 -7.16
CA THR A 164 15.71 -23.94 -6.00
C THR A 164 14.87 -23.40 -4.85
N GLN A 165 14.38 -24.30 -3.98
CA GLN A 165 13.67 -23.91 -2.75
C GLN A 165 14.53 -22.98 -1.86
N ASN A 166 15.85 -23.14 -1.86
CA ASN A 166 16.76 -22.28 -1.11
C ASN A 166 16.82 -20.84 -1.69
N GLU A 167 16.87 -20.70 -3.01
CA GLU A 167 16.88 -19.36 -3.65
C GLU A 167 15.55 -18.64 -3.45
N TRP A 168 14.43 -19.34 -3.62
CA TRP A 168 13.11 -18.81 -3.26
C TRP A 168 13.02 -18.47 -1.77
N GLY A 169 13.63 -19.29 -0.91
CA GLY A 169 13.81 -19.01 0.50
C GLY A 169 14.51 -17.67 0.74
N LYS A 170 15.58 -17.35 0.02
CA LYS A 170 16.24 -16.02 0.11
C LYS A 170 15.31 -14.88 -0.31
N CYS A 171 14.50 -15.08 -1.35
CA CYS A 171 13.50 -14.10 -1.78
C CYS A 171 12.42 -13.84 -0.71
N ILE A 172 11.96 -14.90 -0.03
CA ILE A 172 11.03 -14.78 1.08
C ILE A 172 11.65 -14.01 2.25
N HIS A 173 12.89 -14.35 2.65
CA HIS A 173 13.61 -13.62 3.72
C HIS A 173 13.78 -12.14 3.38
N TRP A 174 14.11 -11.82 2.12
CA TRP A 174 14.16 -10.43 1.67
C TRP A 174 12.82 -9.70 1.85
N ILE A 175 11.68 -10.33 1.53
CA ILE A 175 10.37 -9.72 1.80
C ILE A 175 10.20 -9.44 3.30
N LEU A 176 10.50 -10.42 4.14
CA LEU A 176 10.31 -10.34 5.59
C LEU A 176 11.17 -9.22 6.20
N ASP A 177 12.46 -9.17 5.86
CA ASP A 177 13.39 -8.15 6.35
C ASP A 177 12.93 -6.74 5.97
N ASN A 178 12.48 -6.55 4.72
CA ASN A 178 12.00 -5.25 4.28
C ASN A 178 10.66 -4.87 4.92
N CYS A 179 9.75 -5.84 5.14
CA CYS A 179 8.51 -5.59 5.87
C CYS A 179 8.77 -5.22 7.34
N ASN A 180 9.71 -5.90 7.99
CA ASN A 180 10.12 -5.59 9.36
C ASN A 180 10.76 -4.20 9.44
N ASN A 181 11.69 -3.88 8.54
CA ASN A 181 12.29 -2.54 8.45
C ASN A 181 11.21 -1.46 8.27
N MET A 182 10.30 -1.66 7.30
CA MET A 182 9.22 -0.71 7.04
C MET A 182 8.28 -0.56 8.24
N TYR A 183 7.95 -1.63 8.95
CA TYR A 183 7.14 -1.56 10.16
C TYR A 183 7.83 -0.75 11.26
N VAL A 184 9.14 -0.93 11.47
CA VAL A 184 9.91 -0.12 12.45
C VAL A 184 9.89 1.36 12.07
N LEU A 185 10.23 1.69 10.82
CA LEU A 185 10.27 3.08 10.34
C LEU A 185 8.89 3.75 10.41
N LEU A 186 7.82 3.04 10.03
CA LEU A 186 6.46 3.54 10.17
C LEU A 186 6.14 3.84 11.64
N ASN A 187 6.44 2.92 12.56
CA ASN A 187 6.15 3.14 13.98
C ASN A 187 6.91 4.31 14.58
N GLU A 188 8.16 4.52 14.17
CA GLU A 188 8.96 5.67 14.59
C GLU A 188 8.32 6.99 14.11
N ARG A 189 7.99 7.07 12.82
CA ARG A 189 7.33 8.24 12.22
C ARG A 189 5.97 8.53 12.87
N LEU A 190 5.19 7.49 13.10
CA LEU A 190 3.89 7.56 13.80
C LEU A 190 4.06 8.07 15.23
N LEU A 191 5.04 7.53 15.97
CA LEU A 191 5.29 7.91 17.36
C LEU A 191 5.72 9.38 17.47
N PHE A 192 6.60 9.83 16.57
CA PHE A 192 6.99 11.23 16.50
C PHE A 192 5.77 12.11 16.22
N ALA A 193 4.97 11.77 15.21
CA ALA A 193 3.83 12.57 14.81
C ALA A 193 2.79 12.68 15.96
N GLU A 194 2.54 11.58 16.67
CA GLU A 194 1.64 11.53 17.84
C GLU A 194 2.13 12.41 19.01
N LYS A 195 3.38 12.20 19.44
CA LYS A 195 3.87 12.69 20.74
C LYS A 195 4.69 13.98 20.65
N ASN A 196 5.41 14.16 19.55
CA ASN A 196 6.51 15.12 19.47
C ASN A 196 6.31 16.19 18.38
N ALA A 197 5.46 15.93 17.38
CA ALA A 197 5.23 16.90 16.31
C ALA A 197 4.47 18.14 16.82
N THR A 198 4.95 19.31 16.41
CA THR A 198 4.27 20.58 16.64
C THR A 198 2.99 20.67 15.79
N GLU A 199 2.10 21.61 16.14
CA GLU A 199 0.86 21.82 15.37
C GLU A 199 1.15 22.16 13.90
N SER A 200 2.13 23.02 13.64
CA SER A 200 2.54 23.36 12.27
C SER A 200 3.00 22.14 11.46
N GLN A 201 3.74 21.22 12.07
CA GLN A 201 4.19 19.99 11.42
C GLN A 201 3.03 19.02 11.17
N LYS A 202 2.07 18.95 12.10
CA LYS A 202 0.83 18.17 11.93
C LYS A 202 -0.02 18.71 10.79
N GLN A 203 -0.18 20.03 10.70
CA GLN A 203 -0.89 20.68 9.60
C GLN A 203 -0.18 20.46 8.26
N TYR A 204 1.15 20.52 8.23
CA TYR A 204 1.93 20.21 7.04
C TYR A 204 1.75 18.75 6.58
N LEU A 205 1.82 17.81 7.53
CA LEU A 205 1.56 16.38 7.26
C LEU A 205 0.15 16.17 6.71
N LEU A 206 -0.85 16.82 7.29
CA LEU A 206 -2.24 16.73 6.85
C LEU A 206 -2.43 17.32 5.45
N GLY A 207 -1.75 18.43 5.13
CA GLY A 207 -1.72 18.98 3.78
C GLY A 207 -1.16 17.99 2.76
N GLY A 208 -0.01 17.37 3.07
CA GLY A 208 0.60 16.34 2.23
C GLY A 208 -0.28 15.10 2.07
N TYR A 209 -0.96 14.68 3.14
CA TYR A 209 -1.95 13.59 3.11
C TYR A 209 -3.09 13.89 2.14
N TYR A 210 -3.67 15.09 2.20
CA TYR A 210 -4.74 15.51 1.30
C TYR A 210 -4.30 15.53 -0.16
N SER A 211 -3.10 16.05 -0.45
CA SER A 211 -2.55 15.98 -1.81
C SER A 211 -2.36 14.54 -2.29
N CYS A 212 -1.90 13.63 -1.42
CA CYS A 212 -1.77 12.21 -1.77
C CYS A 212 -3.10 11.55 -2.12
N LEU A 213 -4.18 11.90 -1.40
CA LEU A 213 -5.52 11.36 -1.68
C LEU A 213 -6.08 11.89 -2.99
N GLU A 214 -5.96 13.20 -3.23
CA GLU A 214 -6.38 13.86 -4.45
C GLU A 214 -5.70 13.20 -5.67
N GLU A 215 -4.37 13.15 -5.69
CA GLU A 215 -3.59 12.53 -6.77
C GLU A 215 -3.94 11.04 -6.99
N TYR A 216 -4.25 10.29 -5.92
CA TYR A 216 -4.62 8.88 -6.04
C TYR A 216 -5.96 8.70 -6.76
N TYR A 217 -6.99 9.47 -6.36
CA TYR A 217 -8.32 9.36 -6.95
C TYR A 217 -8.48 10.07 -8.29
N GLU A 218 -7.56 10.98 -8.65
CA GLU A 218 -7.44 11.52 -10.01
C GLU A 218 -7.10 10.44 -11.06
N GLY A 219 -6.52 9.32 -10.63
CA GLY A 219 -6.22 8.22 -11.54
C GLY A 219 -7.49 7.65 -12.19
N ASN A 220 -7.61 7.77 -13.52
CA ASN A 220 -8.77 7.28 -14.29
C ASN A 220 -9.21 5.85 -13.93
N GLN A 221 -8.26 4.92 -13.73
CA GLN A 221 -8.58 3.55 -13.38
C GLN A 221 -9.12 3.40 -11.95
N VAL A 222 -8.63 4.22 -11.01
CA VAL A 222 -9.11 4.24 -9.63
C VAL A 222 -10.54 4.77 -9.61
N MET A 223 -10.79 5.91 -10.25
CA MET A 223 -12.14 6.48 -10.33
C MET A 223 -13.11 5.55 -11.08
N PHE A 224 -12.66 4.89 -12.15
CA PHE A 224 -13.43 3.85 -12.83
C PHE A 224 -13.88 2.75 -11.85
N ASN A 225 -12.97 2.27 -10.99
CA ASN A 225 -13.29 1.23 -10.01
C ASN A 225 -14.27 1.73 -8.94
N VAL A 226 -14.11 2.96 -8.46
CA VAL A 226 -15.04 3.62 -7.51
C VAL A 226 -16.45 3.67 -8.10
N ILE A 227 -16.59 4.16 -9.34
CA ILE A 227 -17.89 4.26 -10.01
C ILE A 227 -18.49 2.87 -10.24
N CYS A 228 -17.69 1.88 -10.69
CA CYS A 228 -18.17 0.50 -10.83
C CYS A 228 -18.76 -0.03 -9.52
N GLU A 229 -18.14 0.26 -8.39
CA GLU A 229 -18.64 -0.18 -7.08
C GLU A 229 -19.99 0.43 -6.73
N ILE A 230 -20.22 1.69 -7.09
CA ILE A 230 -21.53 2.35 -6.91
C ILE A 230 -22.62 1.67 -7.72
N PHE A 231 -22.34 1.33 -8.97
CA PHE A 231 -23.32 0.60 -9.79
C PHE A 231 -23.60 -0.81 -9.23
N ARG A 232 -22.55 -1.52 -8.76
CA ARG A 232 -22.70 -2.85 -8.14
C ARG A 232 -23.57 -2.80 -6.89
N THR A 233 -23.30 -1.86 -5.98
CA THR A 233 -24.07 -1.68 -4.74
C THR A 233 -25.52 -1.28 -5.01
N ARG A 234 -25.80 -0.58 -6.11
CA ARG A 234 -27.16 -0.26 -6.58
C ARG A 234 -27.79 -1.36 -7.44
N HIS A 235 -27.12 -2.50 -7.64
CA HIS A 235 -27.56 -3.59 -8.54
C HIS A 235 -27.92 -3.13 -9.97
N LYS A 236 -27.30 -2.06 -10.47
CA LYS A 236 -27.57 -1.54 -11.81
C LYS A 236 -26.58 -2.13 -12.81
N PRO A 237 -27.05 -2.61 -13.99
CA PRO A 237 -26.15 -3.02 -15.05
C PRO A 237 -25.40 -1.80 -15.59
N PHE A 238 -24.14 -2.00 -15.95
CA PHE A 238 -23.33 -0.96 -16.57
C PHE A 238 -22.43 -1.57 -17.62
N ASN A 239 -22.10 -0.77 -18.63
CA ASN A 239 -21.10 -1.12 -19.62
C ASN A 239 -19.84 -0.27 -19.40
N LYS A 240 -18.69 -0.79 -19.83
CA LYS A 240 -17.38 -0.15 -19.62
C LYS A 240 -17.31 1.25 -20.23
N ILE A 241 -17.85 1.43 -21.44
CA ILE A 241 -17.82 2.70 -22.18
C ILE A 241 -18.58 3.79 -21.43
N TYR A 242 -19.72 3.45 -20.86
CA TYR A 242 -20.56 4.34 -20.08
C TYR A 242 -19.85 4.79 -18.79
N ILE A 243 -19.23 3.86 -18.06
CA ILE A 243 -18.44 4.23 -16.87
C ILE A 243 -17.26 5.14 -17.27
N GLN A 244 -16.56 4.83 -18.36
CA GLN A 244 -15.47 5.68 -18.86
C GLN A 244 -15.95 7.09 -19.19
N ALA A 245 -17.14 7.24 -19.80
CA ALA A 245 -17.73 8.55 -20.06
C ALA A 245 -18.03 9.34 -18.77
N ILE A 246 -18.52 8.66 -17.72
CA ILE A 246 -18.74 9.29 -16.41
C ILE A 246 -17.40 9.71 -15.79
N VAL A 247 -16.38 8.84 -15.81
CA VAL A 247 -15.02 9.18 -15.32
C VAL A 247 -14.51 10.43 -16.03
N SER A 248 -14.55 10.48 -17.36
CA SER A 248 -14.05 11.64 -18.11
C SER A 248 -14.82 12.93 -17.83
N ARG A 249 -16.11 12.84 -17.48
CA ARG A 249 -16.96 14.02 -17.24
C ARG A 249 -16.88 14.53 -15.80
N ASP A 250 -16.92 13.63 -14.82
CA ASP A 250 -17.28 13.98 -13.44
C ASP A 250 -16.11 13.84 -12.44
N THR A 251 -14.98 13.25 -12.82
CA THR A 251 -13.85 12.97 -11.89
C THR A 251 -13.45 14.17 -11.05
N HIS A 252 -13.22 15.34 -11.66
CA HIS A 252 -12.82 16.54 -10.91
C HIS A 252 -13.90 17.02 -9.93
N GLN A 253 -15.17 16.92 -10.29
CA GLN A 253 -16.27 17.34 -9.41
C GLN A 253 -16.42 16.38 -8.23
N ILE A 254 -16.30 15.08 -8.48
CA ILE A 254 -16.30 14.03 -7.47
C ILE A 254 -15.15 14.25 -6.48
N ILE A 255 -13.94 14.52 -6.98
CA ILE A 255 -12.76 14.76 -6.15
C ILE A 255 -12.92 16.03 -5.31
N ASN A 256 -13.39 17.13 -5.89
CA ASN A 256 -13.67 18.35 -5.14
C ASN A 256 -14.65 18.11 -3.99
N LYS A 257 -15.74 17.38 -4.25
CA LYS A 257 -16.71 17.04 -3.20
C LYS A 257 -16.14 16.07 -2.17
N PHE A 258 -15.36 15.10 -2.60
CA PHE A 258 -14.65 14.18 -1.73
C PHE A 258 -13.73 14.93 -0.75
N MET A 259 -12.93 15.87 -1.25
CA MET A 259 -12.03 16.68 -0.43
C MET A 259 -12.80 17.60 0.52
N GLU A 260 -13.91 18.19 0.07
CA GLU A 260 -14.83 18.96 0.93
C GLU A 260 -15.36 18.09 2.08
N LEU A 261 -15.86 16.90 1.79
CA LEU A 261 -16.44 15.98 2.77
C LEU A 261 -15.39 15.48 3.78
N ILE A 262 -14.19 15.12 3.33
CA ILE A 262 -13.11 14.71 4.24
C ILE A 262 -12.73 15.85 5.17
N LYS A 263 -12.46 17.04 4.61
CA LYS A 263 -11.94 18.20 5.37
C LYS A 263 -12.98 18.81 6.31
N SER A 264 -14.28 18.59 6.06
CA SER A 264 -15.37 19.08 6.91
C SER A 264 -15.86 18.05 7.95
N SER A 265 -15.45 16.79 7.85
CA SER A 265 -15.94 15.73 8.73
C SER A 265 -15.56 15.95 10.20
N PRO A 266 -16.52 16.06 11.14
CA PRO A 266 -16.23 16.22 12.56
C PRO A 266 -15.77 14.92 13.22
N LEU A 267 -15.63 13.83 12.45
CA LEU A 267 -15.16 12.53 12.92
C LEU A 267 -14.23 11.91 11.88
N ARG A 268 -13.48 10.91 12.34
CA ARG A 268 -12.56 10.18 11.50
C ARG A 268 -13.33 9.37 10.48
N VAL A 269 -13.01 9.54 9.20
CA VAL A 269 -13.69 8.87 8.08
C VAL A 269 -12.69 8.17 7.18
N ASP A 270 -13.02 6.94 6.78
CA ASP A 270 -12.24 6.18 5.81
C ASP A 270 -12.36 6.87 4.44
N PRO A 271 -11.26 7.35 3.82
CA PRO A 271 -11.29 8.07 2.56
C PRO A 271 -12.05 7.34 1.46
N TYR A 272 -11.96 6.02 1.42
CA TYR A 272 -12.67 5.28 0.39
C TYR A 272 -14.20 5.37 0.53
N LYS A 273 -14.71 5.32 1.76
CA LYS A 273 -16.15 5.46 1.99
C LYS A 273 -16.61 6.86 1.59
N VAL A 274 -15.78 7.87 1.84
CA VAL A 274 -16.10 9.26 1.47
C VAL A 274 -16.07 9.45 -0.05
N VAL A 275 -15.10 8.87 -0.78
CA VAL A 275 -15.10 9.00 -2.25
C VAL A 275 -16.28 8.28 -2.89
N LEU A 276 -16.69 7.13 -2.35
CA LEU A 276 -17.91 6.45 -2.78
C LEU A 276 -19.13 7.35 -2.57
N GLN A 277 -19.27 7.97 -1.40
CA GLN A 277 -20.36 8.90 -1.12
C GLN A 277 -20.33 10.13 -2.04
N ALA A 278 -19.15 10.70 -2.29
CA ALA A 278 -18.97 11.83 -3.18
C ALA A 278 -19.37 11.48 -4.61
N ALA A 279 -18.91 10.34 -5.12
CA ALA A 279 -19.26 9.87 -6.45
C ALA A 279 -20.77 9.55 -6.57
N ASP A 280 -21.36 8.95 -5.54
CA ASP A 280 -22.78 8.59 -5.50
C ASP A 280 -23.70 9.82 -5.66
N PHE A 281 -23.26 10.98 -5.15
CA PHE A 281 -23.95 12.27 -5.31
C PHE A 281 -24.02 12.76 -6.76
N TYR A 282 -22.96 12.54 -7.55
CA TYR A 282 -22.90 12.99 -8.95
C TYR A 282 -23.47 11.97 -9.94
N ILE A 283 -23.45 10.69 -9.59
CA ILE A 283 -24.03 9.63 -10.41
C ILE A 283 -25.55 9.61 -10.18
N LYS A 284 -26.24 10.52 -10.87
CA LYS A 284 -27.70 10.51 -11.03
C LYS A 284 -28.05 9.35 -11.96
N ILE A 285 -28.60 8.25 -11.41
CA ILE A 285 -29.11 7.10 -12.18
C ILE A 285 -30.57 6.89 -11.91
#